data_AF-A0A523N2B9-F1
#
_entry.id   AF-A0A523N2B9-F1
#
_cell.length_a   1.000
_cell.length_b   1.000
_cell.length_c   1.000
_cell.angle_alpha   90.00
_cell.angle_beta   90.00
_cell.angle_gamma   90.00
#
_symmetry.space_group_name_H-M   'P 1'
#
loop_
_entity.id
_entity.type
_entity.pdbx_description
1 polymer ?
#
loop_
_entity_poly.entity_id
_entity_poly.type
_entity_poly.pdbx_seq_one_letter_code
_entity_poly.pdbx_strand_id
1 'polypeptide(L)'
;MANLKGILFNQYAGDGLNHLIEELQDKYKPKKGRRFHHNNITYEISRPVLNENCLEFEISSKIPQDELPTEKDLKTYFQEIKKVVNSEKKKPLSIEMENIIWDSKKETEKEREYVKLLYSYPLED
;
A
#
# COMPACT_ATOMS: atom_id res chain seq x y z
N MET A 1 22.99 -8.35 6.08
CA MET A 1 23.59 -7.24 6.84
C MET A 1 23.51 -6.00 5.96
N ALA A 2 22.94 -4.90 6.44
CA ALA A 2 22.83 -3.67 5.66
C ALA A 2 24.23 -3.07 5.42
N ASN A 3 24.64 -2.91 4.17
CA ASN A 3 25.86 -2.19 3.81
C ASN A 3 25.59 -0.67 3.86
N LEU A 4 26.64 0.16 3.92
CA LEU A 4 26.51 1.62 3.98
C LEU A 4 25.65 2.18 2.83
N LYS A 5 25.80 1.61 1.62
CA LYS A 5 24.99 1.97 0.44
C LYS A 5 23.50 1.76 0.70
N GLY A 6 23.12 0.60 1.23
CA GLY A 6 21.73 0.26 1.53
C GLY A 6 21.13 1.13 2.64
N ILE A 7 21.93 1.48 3.65
CA ILE A 7 21.49 2.40 4.71
C ILE A 7 21.19 3.79 4.13
N LEU A 8 22.12 4.34 3.34
CA LEU A 8 21.95 5.67 2.72
C LEU A 8 20.78 5.69 1.73
N PHE A 9 20.63 4.62 0.93
CA PHE A 9 19.52 4.51 0.00
C PHE A 9 18.17 4.37 0.70
N ASN A 10 18.11 3.59 1.78
CA ASN A 10 16.89 3.48 2.60
C ASN A 10 16.50 4.81 3.24
N GLN A 11 17.47 5.57 3.75
CA GLN A 11 17.22 6.90 4.29
C GLN A 11 16.69 7.85 3.22
N TYR A 12 17.36 7.92 2.06
CA TYR A 12 16.94 8.78 0.95
C TYR A 12 15.52 8.43 0.46
N ALA A 13 15.23 7.13 0.28
CA ALA A 13 13.89 6.70 -0.09
C ALA A 13 12.86 6.97 1.01
N GLY A 14 13.25 6.85 2.28
CA GLY A 14 12.42 7.19 3.43
C GLY A 14 11.99 8.65 3.40
N ASP A 15 12.94 9.55 3.19
CA ASP A 15 12.71 10.99 3.11
C ASP A 15 11.85 11.37 1.91
N GLY A 16 12.11 10.77 0.74
CA GLY A 16 11.30 10.97 -0.46
C GLY A 16 9.86 10.49 -0.29
N LEU A 17 9.65 9.32 0.33
CA LEU A 17 8.31 8.81 0.62
C LEU A 17 7.60 9.65 1.68
N ASN A 18 8.32 10.22 2.66
CA ASN A 18 7.74 11.15 3.64
C ASN A 18 7.21 12.40 2.93
N HIS A 19 8.02 13.03 2.08
CA HIS A 19 7.60 14.21 1.32
C HIS A 19 6.39 13.91 0.43
N LEU A 20 6.40 12.78 -0.29
CA LEU A 20 5.27 12.38 -1.12
C LEU A 20 3.98 12.20 -0.29
N ILE A 21 4.08 11.63 0.91
CA ILE A 21 2.91 11.45 1.78
C ILE A 21 2.40 12.78 2.30
N GLU A 22 3.29 13.69 2.68
CA GLU A 22 2.91 15.05 3.11
C GLU A 22 2.18 15.78 1.98
N GLU A 23 2.72 15.75 0.75
CA GLU A 23 2.05 16.30 -0.43
C GLU A 23 0.66 15.68 -0.69
N LEU A 24 0.54 14.36 -0.57
CA LEU A 24 -0.74 13.66 -0.75
C LEU A 24 -1.72 13.96 0.39
N GLN A 25 -1.24 14.11 1.61
CA GLN A 25 -2.03 14.48 2.78
C GLN A 25 -2.51 15.92 2.73
N ASP A 26 -1.74 16.83 2.14
CA ASP A 26 -2.12 18.22 1.91
C ASP A 26 -3.10 18.36 0.75
N LYS A 27 -2.88 17.58 -0.33
CA LYS A 27 -3.75 17.57 -1.52
C LYS A 27 -5.10 16.90 -1.25
N TYR A 28 -5.11 15.86 -0.42
CA TYR A 28 -6.31 15.07 -0.12
C TYR A 28 -6.68 15.21 1.36
N LYS A 29 -7.60 14.36 1.86
CA LYS A 29 -8.00 14.43 3.27
C LYS A 29 -7.02 13.63 4.13
N PRO A 30 -6.26 14.25 5.05
CA PRO A 30 -5.28 13.53 5.86
C PRO A 30 -5.96 12.57 6.84
N LYS A 31 -5.28 11.46 7.15
CA LYS A 31 -5.69 10.46 8.15
C LYS A 31 -4.53 10.17 9.09
N LYS A 32 -4.82 9.51 10.22
CA LYS A 32 -3.80 9.16 11.23
C LYS A 32 -2.66 8.34 10.60
N GLY A 33 -1.42 8.74 10.89
CA GLY A 33 -0.22 8.06 10.40
C GLY A 33 0.08 8.38 8.94
N ARG A 34 0.58 7.40 8.18
CA ARG A 34 0.97 7.55 6.77
C ARG A 34 -0.21 7.34 5.82
N ARG A 35 -1.37 7.87 6.19
CA ARG A 35 -2.65 7.61 5.54
C ARG A 35 -3.27 8.87 5.00
N PHE A 36 -3.94 8.76 3.85
CA PHE A 36 -4.76 9.82 3.27
C PHE A 36 -6.02 9.22 2.68
N HIS A 37 -7.03 10.06 2.49
CA HIS A 37 -8.33 9.65 2.01
C HIS A 37 -8.70 10.41 0.74
N HIS A 38 -9.01 9.66 -0.31
CA HIS A 38 -9.37 10.19 -1.61
C HIS A 38 -10.42 9.28 -2.25
N ASN A 39 -11.47 9.87 -2.85
CA ASN A 39 -12.57 9.16 -3.53
C ASN A 39 -13.13 7.97 -2.72
N ASN A 40 -13.48 8.22 -1.46
CA ASN A 40 -14.01 7.23 -0.52
C ASN A 40 -13.06 6.06 -0.17
N ILE A 41 -11.83 6.05 -0.69
CA ILE A 41 -10.80 5.04 -0.41
C ILE A 41 -9.78 5.62 0.58
N THR A 42 -9.33 4.80 1.52
CA THR A 42 -8.20 5.15 2.40
C THR A 42 -6.95 4.48 1.87
N TYR A 43 -5.94 5.28 1.56
CA TYR A 43 -4.64 4.84 1.10
C TYR A 43 -3.61 4.94 2.22
N GLU A 44 -2.63 4.04 2.20
CA GLU A 44 -1.48 4.04 3.10
C GLU A 44 -0.23 3.67 2.30
N ILE A 45 0.85 4.43 2.55
CA ILE A 45 2.16 4.14 1.98
C ILE A 45 3.09 3.79 3.15
N SER A 46 3.67 2.59 3.14
CA SER A 46 4.53 2.13 4.23
C SER A 46 5.89 2.86 4.24
N ARG A 47 6.70 2.59 5.25
CA ARG A 47 8.10 3.02 5.27
C ARG A 47 8.91 2.03 4.42
N PRO A 48 9.94 2.49 3.71
CA PRO A 48 10.76 1.58 2.95
C PRO A 48 11.58 0.70 3.90
N VAL A 49 11.65 -0.58 3.59
CA VAL A 49 12.42 -1.59 4.32
C VAL A 49 13.53 -2.08 3.41
N LEU A 50 14.73 -2.19 3.94
CA LEU A 50 15.82 -2.84 3.24
C LEU A 50 15.72 -4.35 3.49
N ASN A 51 15.42 -5.12 2.46
CA ASN A 51 15.36 -6.56 2.51
C ASN A 51 16.40 -7.14 1.57
N GLU A 52 17.33 -7.93 2.11
CA GLU A 52 18.50 -8.47 1.40
C GLU A 52 19.31 -7.38 0.67
N ASN A 53 19.05 -7.18 -0.62
CA ASN A 53 19.68 -6.18 -1.49
C ASN A 53 18.65 -5.33 -2.27
N CYS A 54 17.40 -5.34 -1.81
CA CYS A 54 16.28 -4.63 -2.40
C CYS A 54 15.65 -3.67 -1.39
N LEU A 55 15.25 -2.51 -1.87
CA LEU A 55 14.43 -1.58 -1.14
C LEU A 55 12.95 -1.90 -1.43
N GLU A 56 12.22 -2.24 -0.38
CA GLU A 56 10.82 -2.64 -0.48
C GLU A 56 9.92 -1.63 0.21
N PHE A 57 8.79 -1.31 -0.40
CA PHE A 57 7.72 -0.56 0.25
C PHE A 57 6.36 -0.99 -0.28
N GLU A 58 5.34 -0.72 0.51
CA GLU A 58 3.97 -1.15 0.25
C GLU A 58 3.07 0.05 0.07
N ILE A 59 2.18 -0.05 -0.91
CA ILE A 59 1.02 0.82 -1.03
C ILE A 59 -0.21 -0.04 -0.77
N SER A 60 -1.00 0.32 0.23
CA SER A 60 -2.24 -0.36 0.53
C SER A 60 -3.44 0.57 0.41
N SER A 61 -4.56 0.01 -0.05
CA SER A 61 -5.82 0.74 -0.19
C SER A 61 -6.97 -0.08 0.37
N LYS A 62 -7.79 0.54 1.22
CA LYS A 62 -9.00 -0.07 1.74
C LYS A 62 -10.03 -0.22 0.61
N ILE A 63 -10.58 -1.42 0.41
CA ILE A 63 -11.64 -1.64 -0.57
C ILE A 63 -12.96 -1.03 -0.04
N PRO A 64 -13.69 -0.24 -0.85
CA PRO A 64 -14.98 0.33 -0.45
C PRO A 64 -16.07 -0.75 -0.51
N GLN A 65 -16.07 -1.66 0.47
CA GLN A 65 -17.06 -2.75 0.57
C GLN A 65 -18.51 -2.26 0.61
N ASP A 66 -18.75 -1.04 1.14
CA ASP A 66 -20.08 -0.44 1.15
C ASP A 66 -20.62 -0.17 -0.27
N GLU A 67 -19.73 -0.01 -1.26
CA GLU A 67 -20.06 0.15 -2.68
C GLU A 67 -20.03 -1.17 -3.47
N LEU A 68 -19.46 -2.23 -2.88
CA LEU A 68 -19.26 -3.55 -3.49
C LEU A 68 -19.95 -4.62 -2.64
N PRO A 69 -21.29 -4.76 -2.77
CA PRO A 69 -22.10 -5.55 -1.84
C PRO A 69 -21.92 -7.06 -1.98
N THR A 70 -21.27 -7.55 -3.04
CA THR A 70 -21.05 -8.99 -3.26
C THR A 70 -19.58 -9.36 -3.41
N GLU A 71 -19.22 -10.57 -2.98
CA GLU A 71 -17.88 -11.14 -3.18
C GLU A 71 -17.45 -11.18 -4.65
N LYS A 72 -18.41 -11.31 -5.57
CA LYS A 72 -18.14 -11.28 -7.01
C LYS A 72 -17.67 -9.90 -7.46
N ASP A 73 -18.27 -8.84 -6.92
CA ASP A 73 -17.89 -7.46 -7.23
C ASP A 73 -16.52 -7.13 -6.64
N LEU A 74 -16.22 -7.63 -5.43
CA LEU A 74 -14.90 -7.50 -4.80
C LEU A 74 -13.80 -8.18 -5.63
N LYS A 75 -14.03 -9.41 -6.08
CA LYS A 75 -13.10 -10.12 -6.98
C LYS A 75 -12.92 -9.39 -8.31
N THR A 76 -13.99 -8.85 -8.86
CA THR A 76 -13.95 -8.10 -10.12
C THR A 76 -13.16 -6.80 -9.95
N TYR A 77 -13.39 -6.06 -8.87
CA TYR A 77 -12.65 -4.85 -8.51
C TYR A 77 -11.14 -5.14 -8.37
N PHE A 78 -10.78 -6.21 -7.67
CA PHE A 78 -9.38 -6.64 -7.54
C PHE A 78 -8.76 -6.99 -8.89
N GLN A 79 -9.49 -7.71 -9.76
CA GLN A 79 -9.01 -8.04 -11.10
C GLN A 79 -8.77 -6.79 -11.95
N GLU A 80 -9.66 -5.79 -11.89
CA GLU A 80 -9.48 -4.54 -12.62
C GLU A 80 -8.28 -3.74 -12.10
N ILE A 81 -8.08 -3.64 -10.78
CA ILE A 81 -6.86 -3.04 -10.21
C ILE A 81 -5.63 -3.79 -10.72
N LYS A 82 -5.64 -5.12 -10.66
CA LYS A 82 -4.52 -5.94 -11.13
C LYS A 82 -4.22 -5.67 -12.61
N LYS A 83 -5.23 -5.44 -13.46
CA LYS A 83 -5.02 -5.08 -14.87
C LYS A 83 -4.38 -3.69 -15.00
N VAL A 84 -4.94 -2.68 -14.34
CA VAL A 84 -4.43 -1.29 -14.39
C VAL A 84 -2.98 -1.24 -13.93
N VAL A 85 -2.67 -1.81 -12.76
CA VAL A 85 -1.33 -1.77 -12.18
C VAL A 85 -0.32 -2.56 -13.03
N ASN A 86 -0.72 -3.68 -13.65
CA ASN A 86 0.14 -4.43 -14.56
C ASN A 86 0.37 -3.74 -15.92
N SER A 87 -0.47 -2.78 -16.29
CA SER A 87 -0.29 -1.97 -17.51
C SER A 87 0.76 -0.87 -17.34
N GLU A 88 1.13 -0.52 -16.10
CA GLU A 88 2.12 0.52 -15.84
C GLU A 88 3.55 0.05 -16.11
N LYS A 89 4.44 1.02 -16.39
CA LYS A 89 5.86 0.75 -16.62
C LYS A 89 6.56 0.21 -15.35
N LYS A 90 6.17 0.73 -14.18
CA LYS A 90 6.72 0.31 -12.89
C LYS A 90 5.71 -0.60 -12.20
N LYS A 91 5.89 -1.90 -12.42
CA LYS A 91 4.99 -2.91 -11.85
C LYS A 91 5.41 -3.22 -10.41
N PRO A 92 4.44 -3.43 -9.51
CA PRO A 92 4.74 -4.00 -8.21
C PRO A 92 5.26 -5.43 -8.38
N LEU A 93 6.09 -5.86 -7.44
CA LEU A 93 6.56 -7.23 -7.31
C LEU A 93 5.41 -8.18 -6.95
N SER A 94 4.52 -7.75 -6.04
CA SER A 94 3.34 -8.53 -5.62
C SER A 94 2.09 -7.66 -5.55
N ILE A 95 0.94 -8.25 -5.87
CA ILE A 95 -0.39 -7.65 -5.75
C ILE A 95 -1.25 -8.63 -4.97
N GLU A 96 -1.60 -8.26 -3.74
CA GLU A 96 -2.28 -9.13 -2.79
C GLU A 96 -3.58 -8.50 -2.30
N MET A 97 -4.53 -9.37 -1.99
CA MET A 97 -5.79 -9.00 -1.36
C MET A 97 -5.76 -9.57 0.05
N GLU A 98 -5.69 -8.69 1.04
CA GLU A 98 -5.66 -9.09 2.44
C GLU A 98 -7.02 -8.82 3.09
N ASN A 99 -7.54 -9.83 3.78
CA ASN A 99 -8.66 -9.67 4.69
C ASN A 99 -8.12 -9.48 6.11
N ILE A 100 -8.25 -8.25 6.64
CA ILE A 100 -7.90 -7.96 8.02
C ILE A 100 -9.17 -8.14 8.85
N ILE A 101 -9.22 -9.23 9.62
CA ILE A 101 -10.25 -9.46 10.65
C ILE A 101 -9.81 -8.67 11.88
N TRP A 102 -10.51 -7.56 12.17
CA TRP A 102 -10.25 -6.81 13.40
C TRP A 102 -11.10 -7.38 14.52
N ASP A 103 -10.48 -8.12 15.43
CA ASP A 103 -11.12 -8.56 16.67
C ASP A 103 -10.75 -7.59 17.80
N SER A 104 -11.75 -6.90 18.35
CA SER A 104 -11.56 -6.00 19.48
C SER A 104 -12.69 -6.19 20.45
N LYS A 105 -12.66 -7.33 21.15
CA LYS A 105 -13.42 -7.60 22.38
C LYS A 105 -14.94 -7.44 22.18
N LYS A 106 -15.58 -8.52 21.73
CA LYS A 106 -17.04 -8.75 21.74
C LYS A 106 -17.84 -8.01 20.65
N GLU A 107 -18.61 -8.81 19.91
CA GLU A 107 -19.83 -8.51 19.14
C GLU A 107 -19.83 -8.11 17.66
N THR A 108 -18.72 -7.78 16.99
CA THR A 108 -18.75 -7.72 15.51
C THR A 108 -17.41 -8.07 14.88
N GLU A 109 -17.34 -9.24 14.24
CA GLU A 109 -16.31 -9.53 13.23
C GLU A 109 -16.53 -8.57 12.06
N LYS A 110 -15.56 -7.68 11.80
CA LYS A 110 -15.56 -6.82 10.61
C LYS A 110 -14.42 -7.26 9.73
N GLU A 111 -14.73 -8.11 8.76
CA GLU A 111 -13.84 -8.45 7.66
C GLU A 111 -13.63 -7.20 6.79
N ARG A 112 -12.38 -6.73 6.70
CA ARG A 112 -12.03 -5.58 5.87
C ARG A 112 -11.01 -6.01 4.86
N GLU A 113 -11.40 -5.92 3.60
CA GLU A 113 -10.51 -6.23 2.50
C GLU A 113 -9.68 -5.01 2.10
N TYR A 114 -8.39 -5.25 1.92
CA TYR A 114 -7.41 -4.30 1.44
C TYR A 114 -6.74 -4.86 0.20
N VAL A 115 -6.40 -3.98 -0.73
CA VAL A 115 -5.45 -4.31 -1.79
C VAL A 115 -4.09 -3.81 -1.34
N LYS A 116 -3.08 -4.67 -1.40
CA LYS A 116 -1.68 -4.36 -1.13
C LYS A 116 -0.85 -4.53 -2.38
N LEU A 117 -0.03 -3.53 -2.67
CA LEU A 117 0.93 -3.51 -3.75
C LEU A 117 2.32 -3.42 -3.14
N LEU A 118 3.12 -4.46 -3.32
CA LEU A 118 4.52 -4.50 -2.88
C LEU A 118 5.41 -4.05 -4.03
N TYR A 119 6.18 -3.00 -3.83
CA TYR A 119 7.21 -2.56 -4.77
C TYR A 119 8.58 -2.93 -4.21
N SER A 120 9.46 -3.43 -5.09
CA SER A 120 10.82 -3.83 -4.74
C SER A 120 11.78 -3.27 -5.78
N TYR A 121 12.82 -2.58 -5.31
CA TYR A 121 13.82 -1.95 -6.16
C TYR A 121 15.22 -2.45 -5.76
N PRO A 122 15.95 -3.11 -6.66
CA PRO A 122 17.29 -3.59 -6.35
C PRO A 122 18.25 -2.41 -6.13
N LEU A 123 19.22 -2.59 -5.24
CA LEU A 123 20.31 -1.63 -5.00
C LEU A 123 21.41 -1.66 -6.08
N GLU A 124 21.35 -2.64 -6.98
CA GLU A 124 22.30 -2.87 -8.07
C GLU A 124 21.59 -2.70 -9.41
N ASP A 125 22.26 -2.04 -10.37
CA ASP A 125 21.76 -1.75 -11.72
C ASP A 125 21.81 -2.99 -12.64
#